data_AF-A0A1Y3PGI1-F1
#
_entry.id   AF-A0A1Y3PGI1-F1
#
_cell.length_a   1.000
_cell.length_b   1.000
_cell.length_c   1.000
_cell.angle_alpha   90.00
_cell.angle_beta   90.00
_cell.angle_gamma   90.00
#
_symmetry.space_group_name_H-M   'P 1'
#
loop_
_entity.id
_entity.type
_entity.pdbx_description
1 polymer ?
#
loop_
_entity_poly.entity_id
_entity_poly.type
_entity_poly.pdbx_seq_one_letter_code
_entity_poly.pdbx_strand_id
1 'polypeptide(L)'
;MTTATANLPTEKPTVDLSVLEKVVIQGDLSVLTPQERLFYYNKVCESVGLNPLTKPFDYLELDGKLVLYAKKDCTDQLRKIHNISITITGRERIGDVYCVTARATMPDGRCDESIGAVPLLKKEMVWDPQQYNKKTQKNGCYVWTGKMIPLTPEELANALMKAETKAKRRATLSICGLGMLDESEIETVEGAQRIVIEDEPVQLNKSGSKQETKAESRRSQPSKPTEPVNTQGKPEPQGMEPKPEPETANSGGGKMGVYRLVDAKVGTSPGGVTFAQLKIANVNTGEVEVVIAKTPETMDAFNAIRNDSTFEVNMEIENGFKIVKSIRLLGDAA
;
A
#
# COMPACT_ATOMS: atom_id res chain seq x y z
N MET A 1 50.81 3.71 -45.88
CA MET A 1 49.82 3.98 -44.80
C MET A 1 48.85 2.82 -44.81
N THR A 2 48.92 1.94 -43.82
CA THR A 2 48.09 0.74 -43.75
C THR A 2 47.28 0.85 -42.46
N THR A 3 46.01 1.21 -42.58
CA THR A 3 45.10 1.36 -41.45
C THR A 3 44.54 -0.01 -41.08
N ALA A 4 44.99 -0.55 -39.95
CA ALA A 4 44.39 -1.73 -39.32
C ALA A 4 43.03 -1.34 -38.74
N THR A 5 41.96 -1.92 -39.31
CA THR A 5 40.60 -1.79 -38.78
C THR A 5 40.44 -2.79 -37.65
N ALA A 6 40.28 -2.31 -36.42
CA ALA A 6 40.02 -3.15 -35.26
C ALA A 6 38.56 -3.64 -35.30
N ASN A 7 38.36 -4.91 -35.63
CA ASN A 7 37.09 -5.60 -35.43
C ASN A 7 36.88 -5.83 -33.93
N LEU A 8 35.87 -5.19 -33.36
CA LEU A 8 35.34 -5.54 -32.03
C LEU A 8 34.53 -6.83 -32.15
N PRO A 9 34.80 -7.87 -31.34
CA PRO A 9 33.99 -9.09 -31.36
C PRO A 9 32.62 -8.80 -30.78
N THR A 10 31.60 -8.80 -31.64
CA THR A 10 30.19 -8.89 -31.24
C THR A 10 29.85 -10.34 -30.91
N GLU A 11 30.37 -10.85 -29.80
CA GLU A 11 29.94 -12.15 -29.29
C GLU A 11 28.60 -11.94 -28.57
N LYS A 12 27.50 -12.25 -29.27
CA LYS A 12 26.21 -12.41 -28.62
C LYS A 12 26.37 -13.53 -27.59
N PRO A 13 25.93 -13.37 -26.33
CA PRO A 13 26.01 -14.45 -25.36
C PRO A 13 25.17 -15.62 -25.88
N THR A 14 25.85 -16.63 -26.41
CA THR A 14 25.24 -17.88 -26.83
C THR A 14 24.88 -18.63 -25.58
N VAL A 15 23.59 -18.74 -25.31
CA VAL A 15 23.06 -19.53 -24.22
C VAL A 15 23.47 -20.97 -24.47
N ASP A 16 24.28 -21.54 -23.59
CA ASP A 16 24.51 -22.97 -23.61
C ASP A 16 23.20 -23.66 -23.21
N LEU A 17 22.63 -24.46 -24.11
CA LEU A 17 21.39 -25.22 -23.87
C LEU A 17 21.49 -26.08 -22.60
N SER A 18 22.71 -26.46 -22.22
CA SER A 18 23.01 -27.20 -20.99
C SER A 18 22.60 -26.44 -19.70
N VAL A 19 22.61 -25.11 -19.73
CA VAL A 19 22.28 -24.23 -18.59
C VAL A 19 20.77 -24.15 -18.41
N LEU A 20 20.02 -23.99 -19.50
CA LEU A 20 18.55 -23.96 -19.45
C LEU A 20 17.98 -25.32 -19.03
N GLU A 21 18.59 -26.41 -19.50
CA GLU A 21 18.17 -27.78 -19.20
C GLU A 21 18.24 -28.09 -17.70
N LYS A 22 19.33 -27.69 -17.02
CA LYS A 22 19.47 -27.89 -15.56
C LYS A 22 18.39 -27.19 -14.77
N VAL A 23 18.05 -25.95 -15.12
CA VAL A 23 17.07 -25.14 -14.38
C VAL A 23 15.64 -25.64 -14.62
N VAL A 24 15.31 -25.95 -15.86
CA VAL A 24 13.97 -26.44 -16.24
C VAL A 24 13.69 -27.82 -15.62
N ILE A 25 14.71 -28.68 -15.52
CA ILE A 25 14.56 -30.05 -14.99
C ILE A 25 14.65 -30.09 -13.46
N GLN A 26 15.63 -29.41 -12.85
CA GLN A 26 15.89 -29.55 -11.42
C GLN A 26 15.18 -28.49 -10.56
N GLY A 27 14.78 -27.38 -11.19
CA GLY A 27 14.12 -26.25 -10.53
C GLY A 27 15.03 -25.49 -9.57
N ASP A 28 16.36 -25.63 -9.68
CA ASP A 28 17.32 -25.01 -8.77
C ASP A 28 18.23 -24.01 -9.50
N LEU A 29 18.12 -22.75 -9.11
CA LEU A 29 18.91 -21.63 -9.62
C LEU A 29 20.25 -21.46 -8.88
N SER A 30 20.49 -22.22 -7.81
CA SER A 30 21.71 -22.11 -7.00
C SER A 30 22.95 -22.49 -7.81
N VAL A 31 22.78 -23.43 -8.74
CA VAL A 31 23.81 -23.96 -9.65
C VAL A 31 24.29 -22.93 -10.68
N LEU A 32 23.48 -21.89 -10.94
CA LEU A 32 23.78 -20.85 -11.91
C LEU A 32 24.72 -19.78 -11.34
N THR A 33 25.58 -19.24 -12.20
CA THR A 33 26.34 -18.01 -11.93
C THR A 33 25.40 -16.79 -11.86
N PRO A 34 25.81 -15.68 -11.21
CA PRO A 34 24.99 -14.46 -11.14
C PRO A 34 24.56 -13.92 -12.52
N GLN A 35 25.44 -14.02 -13.53
CA GLN A 35 25.15 -13.60 -14.90
C GLN A 35 24.08 -14.48 -15.56
N GLU A 36 24.18 -15.80 -15.40
CA GLU A 36 23.18 -16.75 -15.90
C GLU A 36 21.84 -16.61 -15.18
N ARG A 37 21.84 -16.31 -13.88
CA ARG A 37 20.61 -16.02 -13.11
C ARG A 37 19.90 -14.78 -13.64
N LEU A 38 20.62 -13.69 -13.88
CA LEU A 38 20.05 -12.47 -14.46
C LEU A 38 19.52 -12.72 -15.87
N PHE A 39 20.24 -13.52 -16.66
CA PHE A 39 19.78 -13.90 -17.99
C PHE A 39 18.48 -14.72 -17.92
N TYR A 40 18.43 -15.75 -17.07
CA TYR A 40 17.23 -16.55 -16.82
C TYR A 40 16.06 -15.68 -16.35
N TYR A 41 16.31 -14.78 -15.39
CA TYR A 41 15.33 -13.83 -14.88
C TYR A 41 14.70 -12.99 -16.00
N ASN A 42 15.53 -12.41 -16.87
CA ASN A 42 15.06 -11.62 -18.01
C ASN A 42 14.25 -12.48 -18.98
N LYS A 43 14.68 -13.71 -19.25
CA LYS A 43 13.95 -14.64 -20.13
C LYS A 43 12.58 -15.04 -19.57
N VAL A 44 12.47 -15.26 -18.25
CA VAL A 44 11.18 -15.49 -17.60
C VAL A 44 10.30 -14.25 -17.72
N CYS A 45 10.83 -13.05 -17.48
CA CYS A 45 10.05 -11.82 -17.63
C CYS A 45 9.55 -11.62 -19.07
N GLU A 46 10.42 -11.85 -20.06
CA GLU A 46 10.08 -11.76 -21.48
C GLU A 46 8.99 -12.74 -21.90
N SER A 47 9.02 -13.98 -21.38
CA SER A 47 8.05 -15.02 -21.77
C SER A 47 6.62 -14.71 -21.31
N VAL A 48 6.46 -14.01 -20.19
CA VAL A 48 5.15 -13.60 -19.65
C VAL A 48 4.83 -12.11 -19.89
N GLY A 49 5.70 -11.38 -20.59
CA GLY A 49 5.49 -9.97 -20.92
C GLY A 49 5.66 -8.99 -19.76
N LEU A 50 6.41 -9.36 -18.72
CA LEU A 50 6.68 -8.51 -17.56
C LEU A 50 7.87 -7.58 -17.79
N ASN A 51 7.86 -6.42 -17.13
CA ASN A 51 9.00 -5.50 -17.12
C ASN A 51 10.05 -5.96 -16.08
N PRO A 52 11.25 -6.43 -16.49
CA PRO A 52 12.26 -6.89 -15.55
C PRO A 52 12.80 -5.80 -14.63
N LEU A 53 12.74 -4.52 -15.04
CA LEU A 53 13.29 -3.39 -14.28
C LEU A 53 12.46 -3.06 -13.04
N THR A 54 11.21 -3.50 -12.96
CA THR A 54 10.36 -3.31 -11.77
C THR A 54 10.54 -4.43 -10.75
N LYS A 55 11.51 -5.33 -10.97
CA LYS A 55 11.77 -6.51 -10.12
C LYS A 55 10.53 -7.35 -9.80
N PRO A 56 9.78 -7.86 -10.81
CA PRO A 56 8.55 -8.64 -10.59
C PRO A 56 8.76 -9.94 -9.79
N PHE A 57 9.93 -10.56 -9.89
CA PHE A 57 10.30 -11.75 -9.12
C PHE A 57 11.45 -11.45 -8.16
N ASP A 58 11.56 -12.24 -7.10
CA ASP A 58 12.71 -12.28 -6.18
C ASP A 58 13.17 -13.73 -5.96
N TYR A 59 14.34 -13.88 -5.35
CA TYR A 59 14.89 -15.20 -5.03
C TYR A 59 14.46 -15.67 -3.63
N LEU A 60 14.10 -16.94 -3.55
CA LEU A 60 13.75 -17.63 -2.31
C LEU A 60 14.56 -18.92 -2.20
N GLU A 61 15.18 -19.15 -1.05
CA GLU A 61 15.71 -20.46 -0.70
C GLU A 61 14.59 -21.30 -0.07
N LEU A 62 14.27 -22.42 -0.70
CA LEU A 62 13.25 -23.36 -0.28
C LEU A 62 13.79 -24.78 -0.39
N ASP A 63 13.80 -25.52 0.72
CA ASP A 63 14.32 -26.89 0.81
C ASP A 63 15.75 -27.05 0.23
N GLY A 64 16.61 -26.05 0.45
CA GLY A 64 18.00 -26.03 -0.04
C GLY A 64 18.14 -25.75 -1.54
N LYS A 65 17.06 -25.37 -2.22
CA LYS A 65 17.05 -24.92 -3.62
C LYS A 65 16.79 -23.44 -3.72
N LEU A 66 17.38 -22.79 -4.71
CA LEU A 66 17.10 -21.40 -5.04
C LEU A 66 16.01 -21.33 -6.11
N VAL A 67 14.87 -20.74 -5.79
CA VAL A 67 13.72 -20.60 -6.69
C VAL A 67 13.31 -19.13 -6.85
N LEU A 68 12.63 -18.80 -7.96
CA LEU A 68 11.98 -17.51 -8.11
C LEU A 68 10.57 -17.57 -7.52
N TYR A 69 10.17 -16.50 -6.81
CA TYR A 69 8.79 -16.29 -6.39
C TYR A 69 8.26 -14.96 -6.90
N ALA A 70 6.96 -14.88 -7.09
CA ALA A 70 6.27 -13.70 -7.59
C ALA A 70 6.06 -12.66 -6.48
N LYS A 71 6.50 -11.43 -6.73
CA LYS A 71 6.21 -10.26 -5.88
C LYS A 71 4.91 -9.58 -6.31
N LYS A 72 4.49 -8.59 -5.53
CA LYS A 72 3.31 -7.74 -5.83
C LYS A 72 3.37 -7.17 -7.23
N ASP A 73 4.54 -6.67 -7.62
CA ASP A 73 4.77 -6.04 -8.91
C ASP A 73 4.53 -7.00 -10.09
N CYS A 74 4.75 -8.30 -9.92
CA CYS A 74 4.41 -9.32 -10.92
C CYS A 74 2.89 -9.40 -11.10
N THR A 75 2.14 -9.62 -10.02
CA THR A 75 0.67 -9.76 -10.10
C THR A 75 -0.03 -8.48 -10.55
N ASP A 76 0.49 -7.30 -10.20
CA ASP A 76 -0.05 -6.02 -10.65
C ASP A 76 0.12 -5.84 -12.16
N GLN A 77 1.29 -6.21 -12.69
CA GLN A 77 1.54 -6.17 -14.12
C GLN A 77 0.73 -7.19 -14.88
N LEU A 78 0.67 -8.45 -14.42
CA LEU A 78 -0.11 -9.51 -15.08
C LEU A 78 -1.59 -9.11 -15.21
N ARG A 79 -2.16 -8.51 -14.16
CA ARG A 79 -3.55 -8.01 -14.21
C ARG A 79 -3.74 -6.95 -15.28
N LYS A 80 -2.79 -6.03 -15.40
CA LYS A 80 -2.82 -4.98 -16.44
C LYS A 80 -2.61 -5.56 -17.85
N ILE A 81 -1.65 -6.46 -18.03
CA ILE A 81 -1.28 -7.05 -19.32
C ILE A 81 -2.43 -7.89 -19.89
N HIS A 82 -3.04 -8.72 -19.04
CA HIS A 82 -4.10 -9.64 -19.45
C HIS A 82 -5.51 -9.09 -19.21
N ASN A 83 -5.65 -7.82 -18.81
CA ASN A 83 -6.92 -7.18 -18.46
C ASN A 83 -7.78 -8.00 -17.48
N ILE A 84 -7.13 -8.55 -16.46
CA ILE A 84 -7.78 -9.43 -15.47
C ILE A 84 -8.55 -8.56 -14.48
N SER A 85 -9.84 -8.85 -14.35
CA SER A 85 -10.69 -8.28 -13.31
C SER A 85 -10.70 -9.20 -12.09
N ILE A 86 -10.63 -8.62 -10.89
CA ILE A 86 -10.67 -9.37 -9.63
C ILE A 86 -11.87 -8.94 -8.82
N THR A 87 -12.65 -9.91 -8.36
CA THR A 87 -13.82 -9.69 -7.49
C THR A 87 -13.67 -10.52 -6.22
N ILE A 88 -13.97 -9.92 -5.06
CA ILE A 88 -14.06 -10.67 -3.82
C ILE A 88 -15.44 -11.30 -3.74
N THR A 89 -15.51 -12.63 -3.79
CA THR A 89 -16.75 -13.39 -3.79
C THR A 89 -17.22 -13.76 -2.39
N GLY A 90 -16.29 -13.88 -1.45
CA GLY A 90 -16.60 -14.28 -0.08
C GLY A 90 -15.58 -13.78 0.93
N ARG A 91 -16.09 -13.45 2.12
CA ARG A 91 -15.30 -13.17 3.32
C ARG A 91 -15.93 -13.95 4.46
N GLU A 92 -15.22 -14.91 5.00
CA GLU A 92 -15.75 -15.80 6.02
C GLU A 92 -14.73 -16.06 7.13
N ARG A 93 -15.24 -16.35 8.32
CA ARG A 93 -14.43 -16.80 9.45
C ARG A 93 -14.76 -18.26 9.72
N ILE A 94 -13.78 -19.13 9.54
CA ILE A 94 -13.88 -20.56 9.82
C ILE A 94 -13.04 -20.84 11.07
N GLY A 95 -13.71 -20.96 12.21
CA GLY A 95 -13.03 -21.11 13.51
C GLY A 95 -12.12 -19.91 13.82
N ASP A 96 -10.82 -20.19 13.96
CA ASP A 96 -9.78 -19.18 14.24
C ASP A 96 -9.00 -18.76 12.98
N VAL A 97 -9.57 -19.00 11.80
CA VAL A 97 -9.00 -18.62 10.52
C VAL A 97 -9.97 -17.68 9.81
N TYR A 98 -9.44 -16.61 9.24
CA TYR A 98 -10.17 -15.73 8.35
C TYR A 98 -9.82 -16.04 6.90
N CYS A 99 -10.84 -16.34 6.10
CA CYS A 99 -10.72 -16.75 4.72
C CYS A 99 -11.37 -15.71 3.81
N VAL A 100 -10.68 -15.38 2.72
CA VAL A 100 -11.18 -14.51 1.66
C VAL A 100 -11.11 -15.28 0.34
N THR A 101 -12.22 -15.31 -0.37
CA THR A 101 -12.29 -15.91 -1.71
C THR A 101 -12.28 -14.79 -2.75
N ALA A 102 -11.35 -14.89 -3.69
CA ALA A 102 -11.24 -13.98 -4.82
C ALA A 102 -11.45 -14.75 -6.12
N ARG A 103 -12.22 -14.16 -7.04
CA ARG A 103 -12.42 -14.62 -8.40
C ARG A 103 -11.64 -13.72 -9.35
N ALA A 104 -10.84 -14.32 -10.21
CA ALA A 104 -10.23 -13.68 -11.36
C ALA A 104 -11.02 -13.98 -12.62
N THR A 105 -11.21 -12.98 -13.47
CA THR A 105 -11.92 -13.11 -14.74
C THR A 105 -11.13 -12.43 -15.85
N MET A 106 -10.92 -13.15 -16.94
CA MET A 106 -10.28 -12.66 -18.16
C MET A 106 -11.31 -12.17 -19.19
N PRO A 107 -10.91 -11.35 -20.17
CA PRO A 107 -11.80 -10.86 -21.24
C PRO A 107 -12.40 -11.96 -22.12
N ASP A 108 -11.76 -13.13 -22.20
CA ASP A 108 -12.25 -14.31 -22.93
C ASP A 108 -13.37 -15.05 -22.18
N GLY A 109 -13.72 -14.61 -20.97
CA GLY A 109 -14.72 -15.23 -20.10
C GLY A 109 -14.16 -16.32 -19.19
N ARG A 110 -12.86 -16.67 -19.31
CA ARG A 110 -12.23 -17.61 -18.38
C ARG A 110 -12.29 -17.03 -16.97
N CYS A 111 -12.73 -17.87 -16.03
CA CYS A 111 -12.77 -17.54 -14.61
C CYS A 111 -11.94 -18.55 -13.81
N ASP A 112 -11.36 -18.06 -12.72
CA ASP A 112 -10.68 -18.89 -11.75
C ASP A 112 -10.87 -18.32 -10.34
N GLU A 113 -10.83 -19.18 -9.32
CA GLU A 113 -11.04 -18.79 -7.94
C GLU A 113 -9.92 -19.28 -7.03
N SER A 114 -9.59 -18.47 -6.03
CA SER A 114 -8.60 -18.84 -5.03
C SER A 114 -8.91 -18.22 -3.67
N ILE A 115 -8.43 -18.89 -2.63
CA ILE A 115 -8.65 -18.49 -1.24
C ILE A 115 -7.35 -17.98 -0.64
N GLY A 116 -7.45 -16.86 0.09
CA GLY A 116 -6.42 -16.36 0.99
C GLY A 116 -6.86 -16.55 2.44
N ALA A 117 -6.05 -17.25 3.23
CA ALA A 117 -6.35 -17.56 4.62
C ALA A 117 -5.28 -16.99 5.57
N VAL A 118 -5.72 -16.49 6.72
CA VAL A 118 -4.85 -15.99 7.79
C VAL A 118 -5.35 -16.44 9.17
N PRO A 119 -4.45 -16.77 10.11
CA PRO A 119 -4.84 -17.08 11.48
C PRO A 119 -5.27 -15.81 12.23
N LEU A 120 -6.26 -15.96 13.12
CA LEU A 120 -6.78 -14.91 14.01
C LEU A 120 -6.22 -15.00 15.44
N LEU A 121 -5.29 -15.93 15.66
CA LEU A 121 -4.58 -16.13 16.92
C LEU A 121 -3.09 -15.95 16.72
N LYS A 122 -2.42 -15.41 17.74
CA LYS A 122 -0.95 -15.34 17.82
C LYS A 122 -0.45 -16.01 19.09
N LYS A 123 0.83 -16.42 19.06
CA LYS A 123 1.53 -16.92 20.25
C LYS A 123 1.65 -15.79 21.27
N GLU A 124 1.24 -16.03 22.50
CA GLU A 124 1.51 -15.10 23.59
C GLU A 124 3.00 -15.14 23.92
N MET A 125 3.65 -13.98 23.79
CA MET A 125 5.06 -13.81 24.08
C MET A 125 5.23 -12.87 25.26
N VAL A 126 5.91 -13.33 26.30
CA VAL A 126 6.21 -12.53 27.49
C VAL A 126 7.70 -12.26 27.52
N TRP A 127 8.08 -11.02 27.81
CA TRP A 127 9.47 -10.65 27.99
C TRP A 127 10.00 -11.21 29.31
N ASP A 128 11.00 -12.08 29.24
CA ASP A 128 11.73 -12.58 30.40
C ASP A 128 13.13 -11.92 30.45
N PRO A 129 13.39 -11.02 31.41
CA PRO A 129 14.68 -10.34 31.55
C PRO A 129 15.81 -11.24 32.05
N GLN A 130 15.51 -12.41 32.64
CA GLN A 130 16.52 -13.33 33.16
C GLN A 130 16.96 -14.36 32.12
N GLN A 131 16.16 -14.54 31.08
CA GLN A 131 16.43 -15.57 30.09
C GLN A 131 17.55 -15.16 29.13
N TYR A 132 18.53 -16.06 28.97
CA TYR A 132 19.67 -15.86 28.09
C TYR A 132 19.31 -16.12 26.63
N ASN A 133 19.51 -15.12 25.77
CA ASN A 133 19.33 -15.24 24.34
C ASN A 133 20.64 -15.66 23.65
N LYS A 134 20.69 -16.90 23.16
CA LYS A 134 21.88 -17.44 22.47
C LYS A 134 22.26 -16.66 21.20
N LYS A 135 21.31 -16.01 20.52
CA LYS A 135 21.58 -15.23 19.29
C LYS A 135 22.21 -13.88 19.59
N THR A 136 21.73 -13.19 20.64
CA THR A 136 22.21 -11.84 20.98
C THR A 136 23.28 -11.84 22.09
N GLN A 137 23.58 -13.01 22.67
CA GLN A 137 24.50 -13.20 23.78
C GLN A 137 24.19 -12.30 25.00
N LYS A 138 22.91 -11.93 25.18
CA LYS A 138 22.42 -11.05 26.24
C LYS A 138 21.21 -11.65 26.95
N ASN A 139 21.00 -11.22 28.18
CA ASN A 139 19.79 -11.55 28.94
C ASN A 139 18.64 -10.66 28.46
N GLY A 140 17.42 -11.20 28.48
CA GLY A 140 16.24 -10.55 27.95
C GLY A 140 15.84 -11.13 26.60
N CYS A 141 14.80 -11.97 26.61
CA CYS A 141 14.12 -12.35 25.38
C CYS A 141 12.63 -12.57 25.61
N TYR A 142 11.89 -12.48 24.52
CA TYR A 142 10.50 -12.90 24.51
C TYR A 142 10.43 -14.42 24.49
N VAL A 143 9.70 -14.98 25.45
CA VAL A 143 9.37 -16.40 25.48
C VAL A 143 7.90 -16.67 25.26
N TRP A 144 7.68 -17.74 24.51
CA TRP A 144 6.35 -18.26 24.28
C TRP A 144 5.83 -18.92 25.56
N THR A 145 4.67 -18.46 26.03
CA THR A 145 4.03 -18.94 27.27
C THR A 145 3.32 -20.28 27.13
N GLY A 146 3.25 -20.84 25.91
CA GLY A 146 2.43 -22.01 25.59
C GLY A 146 0.97 -21.67 25.24
N LYS A 147 0.55 -20.41 25.42
CA LYS A 147 -0.82 -19.96 25.16
C LYS A 147 -0.93 -19.25 23.81
N MET A 148 -2.09 -19.40 23.17
CA MET A 148 -2.50 -18.61 22.00
C MET A 148 -3.48 -17.53 22.46
N ILE A 149 -3.30 -16.30 21.97
CA ILE A 149 -4.16 -15.14 22.27
C ILE A 149 -4.76 -14.58 20.98
N PRO A 150 -5.97 -13.99 21.02
CA PRO A 150 -6.55 -13.31 19.87
C PRO A 150 -5.68 -12.12 19.45
N LEU A 151 -5.73 -11.79 18.15
CA LEU A 151 -5.07 -10.60 17.61
C LEU A 151 -5.65 -9.32 18.24
N THR A 152 -4.80 -8.31 18.42
CA THR A 152 -5.26 -6.96 18.77
C THR A 152 -6.03 -6.34 17.59
N PRO A 153 -6.83 -5.26 17.79
CA PRO A 153 -7.57 -4.63 16.69
C PRO A 153 -6.69 -4.19 15.51
N GLU A 154 -5.49 -3.69 15.78
CA GLU A 154 -4.51 -3.29 14.75
C GLU A 154 -3.97 -4.52 13.99
N GLU A 155 -3.59 -5.57 14.72
CA GLU A 155 -3.11 -6.81 14.11
C GLU A 155 -4.20 -7.52 13.31
N LEU A 156 -5.45 -7.48 13.80
CA LEU A 156 -6.62 -8.00 13.11
C LEU A 156 -6.81 -7.26 11.79
N ALA A 157 -6.83 -5.92 11.78
CA ALA A 157 -6.95 -5.14 10.56
C ALA A 157 -5.87 -5.52 9.53
N ASN A 158 -4.62 -5.66 9.98
CA ASN A 158 -3.51 -6.12 9.14
C ASN A 158 -3.72 -7.54 8.61
N ALA A 159 -4.20 -8.46 9.44
CA ALA A 159 -4.51 -9.83 9.03
C ALA A 159 -5.60 -9.86 7.94
N LEU A 160 -6.67 -9.09 8.10
CA LEU A 160 -7.75 -8.98 7.12
C LEU A 160 -7.22 -8.46 5.76
N MET A 161 -6.40 -7.40 5.78
CA MET A 161 -5.75 -6.86 4.57
C MET A 161 -4.82 -7.88 3.91
N LYS A 162 -4.08 -8.66 4.71
CA LYS A 162 -3.21 -9.75 4.23
C LYS A 162 -4.01 -10.86 3.57
N ALA A 163 -5.15 -11.26 4.14
CA ALA A 163 -6.01 -12.31 3.58
C ALA A 163 -6.55 -11.93 2.21
N GLU A 164 -7.01 -10.68 2.05
CA GLU A 164 -7.44 -10.18 0.74
C GLU A 164 -6.29 -10.16 -0.27
N THR A 165 -5.11 -9.71 0.15
CA THR A 165 -3.93 -9.65 -0.70
C THR A 165 -3.52 -11.04 -1.17
N LYS A 166 -3.50 -12.02 -0.25
CA LYS A 166 -3.31 -13.46 -0.53
C LYS A 166 -4.26 -13.95 -1.62
N ALA A 167 -5.56 -13.75 -1.42
CA ALA A 167 -6.58 -14.26 -2.32
C ALA A 167 -6.43 -13.68 -3.74
N LYS A 168 -6.28 -12.35 -3.84
CA LYS A 168 -6.16 -11.64 -5.14
C LYS A 168 -4.93 -12.09 -5.92
N ARG A 169 -3.81 -12.28 -5.25
CA ARG A 169 -2.54 -12.69 -5.88
C ARG A 169 -2.57 -14.14 -6.35
N ARG A 170 -3.05 -15.05 -5.50
CA ARG A 170 -3.22 -16.47 -5.85
C ARG A 170 -4.15 -16.64 -7.05
N ALA A 171 -5.31 -15.98 -7.05
CA ALA A 171 -6.24 -16.01 -8.18
C ALA A 171 -5.59 -15.48 -9.47
N THR A 172 -4.79 -14.42 -9.38
CA THR A 172 -4.07 -13.85 -10.54
C THR A 172 -3.02 -14.82 -11.10
N LEU A 173 -2.18 -15.42 -10.24
CA LEU A 173 -1.13 -16.33 -10.70
C LEU A 173 -1.71 -17.64 -11.23
N SER A 174 -2.81 -18.12 -10.65
CA SER A 174 -3.48 -19.34 -11.06
C SER A 174 -4.17 -19.18 -12.41
N ILE A 175 -4.89 -18.08 -12.64
CA ILE A 175 -5.53 -17.81 -13.94
C ILE A 175 -4.52 -17.59 -15.07
N CYS A 176 -3.37 -16.96 -14.76
CA CYS A 176 -2.28 -16.77 -15.73
C CYS A 176 -1.46 -18.05 -15.97
N GLY A 177 -1.66 -19.11 -15.18
CA GLY A 177 -0.94 -20.38 -15.33
C GLY A 177 0.55 -20.32 -14.98
N LEU A 178 1.00 -19.33 -14.20
CA LEU A 178 2.43 -19.23 -13.84
C LEU A 178 2.85 -20.33 -12.85
N GLY A 179 1.95 -20.82 -12.00
CA GLY A 179 2.25 -21.91 -11.06
C GLY A 179 3.39 -21.62 -10.07
N MET A 180 3.78 -20.36 -9.90
CA MET A 180 4.87 -19.92 -9.02
C MET A 180 4.32 -19.56 -7.64
N LEU A 181 5.15 -19.74 -6.61
CA LEU A 181 4.86 -19.25 -5.26
C LEU A 181 4.81 -17.72 -5.28
N ASP A 182 3.97 -17.17 -4.42
CA ASP A 182 3.86 -15.73 -4.24
C ASP A 182 4.43 -15.28 -2.88
N GLU A 183 4.70 -13.98 -2.74
CA GLU A 183 5.30 -13.43 -1.51
C GLU A 183 4.54 -13.76 -0.23
N SER A 184 3.25 -14.07 -0.36
CA SER A 184 2.33 -14.29 0.74
C SER A 184 2.37 -15.74 1.24
N GLU A 185 2.68 -16.70 0.36
CA GLU A 185 2.90 -18.10 0.69
C GLU A 185 4.20 -18.31 1.45
N ILE A 186 5.20 -17.45 1.23
CA ILE A 186 6.50 -17.52 1.93
C ILE A 186 6.36 -17.37 3.44
N GLU A 187 5.47 -16.48 3.91
CA GLU A 187 5.26 -16.29 5.35
C GLU A 187 4.71 -17.54 6.06
N THR A 188 4.14 -18.47 5.29
CA THR A 188 3.51 -19.70 5.82
C THR A 188 4.35 -20.95 5.61
N VAL A 189 5.44 -20.88 4.84
CA VAL A 189 6.29 -22.04 4.54
C VAL A 189 7.45 -22.09 5.53
N GLU A 190 7.56 -23.21 6.24
CA GLU A 190 8.68 -23.46 7.16
C GLU A 190 9.99 -23.60 6.38
N GLY A 191 11.04 -22.86 6.77
CA GLY A 191 12.36 -22.94 6.14
C GLY A 191 12.59 -21.97 4.97
N ALA A 192 11.58 -21.18 4.58
CA ALA A 192 11.71 -20.20 3.50
C ALA A 192 12.61 -19.02 3.92
N GLN A 193 13.76 -18.85 3.25
CA GLN A 193 14.68 -17.73 3.49
C GLN A 193 14.78 -16.82 2.26
N ARG A 194 14.52 -15.52 2.45
CA ARG A 194 14.74 -14.52 1.39
C ARG A 194 16.23 -14.23 1.28
N ILE A 195 16.79 -14.41 0.09
CA ILE A 195 18.17 -14.02 -0.18
C ILE A 195 18.13 -12.60 -0.74
N VAL A 196 18.67 -11.64 0.02
CA VAL A 196 19.05 -10.35 -0.54
C VAL A 196 20.42 -10.55 -1.15
N ILE A 197 20.47 -10.66 -2.47
CA ILE A 197 21.75 -10.69 -3.18
C ILE A 197 22.27 -9.24 -3.15
N GLU A 198 23.16 -8.95 -2.20
CA GLU A 198 23.97 -7.74 -2.24
C GLU A 198 24.97 -7.93 -3.39
N ASP A 199 24.77 -7.18 -4.48
CA ASP A 199 25.70 -7.16 -5.60
C ASP A 199 27.03 -6.55 -5.12
N GLU A 200 28.04 -7.38 -4.88
CA GLU A 200 29.43 -6.93 -4.86
C GLU A 200 29.71 -6.23 -6.20
N PRO A 201 30.10 -4.94 -6.21
CA PRO A 201 30.32 -4.22 -7.45
C PRO A 201 31.46 -4.92 -8.20
N VAL A 202 31.15 -5.43 -9.40
CA VAL A 202 32.14 -5.95 -10.34
C VAL A 202 33.18 -4.87 -10.59
N GLN A 203 34.32 -4.98 -9.91
CA GLN A 203 35.49 -4.14 -10.14
C GLN A 203 35.97 -4.41 -11.56
N LEU A 204 35.64 -3.52 -12.48
CA LEU A 204 36.15 -3.56 -13.85
C LEU A 204 37.65 -3.22 -13.78
N ASN A 205 38.49 -4.26 -13.77
CA ASN A 205 39.94 -4.14 -13.72
C ASN A 205 40.45 -3.31 -14.91
N LYS A 206 40.70 -2.01 -14.71
CA LYS A 206 41.41 -1.16 -15.66
C LYS A 206 42.89 -1.17 -15.34
N SER A 207 43.65 -1.99 -16.08
CA SER A 207 45.10 -1.88 -16.17
C SER A 207 45.48 -0.59 -16.94
N GLY A 208 46.03 0.37 -16.20
CA GLY A 208 46.99 1.41 -16.55
C GLY A 208 47.00 2.07 -17.94
N SER A 209 46.82 3.40 -17.96
CA SER A 209 47.96 4.33 -18.09
C SER A 209 47.50 5.78 -17.83
N LYS A 210 48.28 6.48 -17.01
CA LYS A 210 48.15 7.92 -16.70
C LYS A 210 48.63 8.74 -17.90
N GLN A 211 47.93 9.82 -18.21
CA GLN A 211 48.54 11.13 -18.45
C GLN A 211 47.51 12.25 -18.32
N GLU A 212 47.71 13.10 -17.31
CA GLU A 212 47.05 14.38 -17.16
C GLU A 212 47.62 15.38 -18.18
N THR A 213 46.76 16.12 -18.86
CA THR A 213 47.05 17.53 -19.19
C THR A 213 45.80 18.38 -19.02
N LYS A 214 46.01 19.48 -18.29
CA LYS A 214 45.07 20.53 -17.91
C LYS A 214 44.99 21.55 -19.05
N ALA A 215 43.78 21.86 -19.52
CA ALA A 215 43.49 23.13 -20.19
C ALA A 215 42.01 23.51 -20.03
N GLU A 216 41.82 24.78 -19.75
CA GLU A 216 40.69 25.49 -19.17
C GLU A 216 39.77 26.10 -20.23
N SER A 217 38.44 26.13 -20.03
CA SER A 217 37.57 27.22 -20.52
C SER A 217 36.11 27.09 -20.03
N ARG A 218 35.65 28.16 -19.38
CA ARG A 218 34.31 28.81 -19.41
C ARG A 218 33.13 27.98 -19.95
N ARG A 219 31.94 27.97 -19.35
CA ARG A 219 31.11 29.15 -19.06
C ARG A 219 29.78 28.72 -18.39
N SER A 220 29.32 29.57 -17.48
CA SER A 220 27.91 29.95 -17.19
C SER A 220 26.88 28.89 -16.76
N GLN A 221 26.48 29.02 -15.49
CA GLN A 221 25.12 28.73 -15.01
C GLN A 221 24.07 29.58 -15.74
N PRO A 222 22.82 29.10 -15.86
CA PRO A 222 21.66 29.96 -15.99
C PRO A 222 20.83 29.99 -14.71
N SER A 223 20.54 31.22 -14.31
CA SER A 223 19.63 31.71 -13.29
C SER A 223 18.15 31.42 -13.58
N LYS A 224 17.36 31.35 -12.50
CA LYS A 224 15.89 31.54 -12.49
C LYS A 224 15.48 32.81 -13.26
N PRO A 225 14.28 32.81 -13.86
CA PRO A 225 13.51 34.04 -14.00
C PRO A 225 12.14 33.97 -13.31
N THR A 226 11.81 35.10 -12.71
CA THR A 226 10.59 35.57 -12.06
C THR A 226 9.49 35.89 -13.08
N GLU A 227 8.24 35.93 -12.61
CA GLU A 227 7.04 36.43 -13.32
C GLU A 227 7.17 37.87 -13.86
N PRO A 228 6.29 38.24 -14.79
CA PRO A 228 5.43 39.40 -14.51
C PRO A 228 3.94 39.22 -14.87
N VAL A 229 3.12 39.92 -14.08
CA VAL A 229 1.66 40.16 -14.20
C VAL A 229 1.35 41.20 -15.29
N ASN A 230 0.30 40.99 -16.13
CA ASN A 230 -0.82 41.95 -16.31
C ASN A 230 -1.98 41.41 -17.19
N THR A 231 -3.13 41.23 -16.54
CA THR A 231 -4.56 41.44 -16.86
C THR A 231 -5.08 41.65 -18.31
N GLN A 232 -6.08 40.85 -18.73
CA GLN A 232 -7.50 41.20 -18.94
C GLN A 232 -8.21 40.25 -19.94
N GLY A 233 -9.42 39.78 -19.58
CA GLY A 233 -10.40 39.21 -20.52
C GLY A 233 -11.24 38.03 -20.02
N LYS A 234 -12.43 38.32 -19.47
CA LYS A 234 -13.53 37.38 -19.12
C LYS A 234 -14.11 36.70 -20.39
N PRO A 235 -14.71 35.49 -20.32
CA PRO A 235 -16.15 35.41 -20.00
C PRO A 235 -16.57 34.18 -19.14
N GLU A 236 -17.84 34.22 -18.71
CA GLU A 236 -18.54 33.34 -17.75
C GLU A 236 -18.88 31.92 -18.28
N PRO A 237 -19.10 30.93 -17.38
CA PRO A 237 -19.40 29.54 -17.75
C PRO A 237 -20.90 29.22 -17.80
N GLN A 238 -21.30 28.37 -18.75
CA GLN A 238 -22.62 27.76 -18.86
C GLN A 238 -22.58 26.27 -18.45
N GLY A 239 -23.60 25.86 -17.67
CA GLY A 239 -24.26 24.56 -17.80
C GLY A 239 -23.60 23.31 -17.21
N MET A 240 -24.00 22.95 -15.98
CA MET A 240 -23.87 21.59 -15.45
C MET A 240 -25.13 20.78 -15.77
N GLU A 241 -24.99 19.59 -16.34
CA GLU A 241 -25.95 18.48 -16.23
C GLU A 241 -25.26 17.30 -15.52
N PRO A 242 -25.89 16.67 -14.50
CA PRO A 242 -25.37 15.43 -13.92
C PRO A 242 -26.32 14.23 -14.10
N LYS A 243 -25.75 13.04 -14.32
CA LYS A 243 -26.25 11.73 -13.81
C LYS A 243 -25.27 10.60 -14.18
N PRO A 244 -25.32 9.41 -13.53
CA PRO A 244 -25.73 9.08 -12.15
C PRO A 244 -24.63 8.29 -11.39
N GLU A 245 -24.66 8.31 -10.06
CA GLU A 245 -24.01 7.28 -9.24
C GLU A 245 -25.01 6.64 -8.26
N PRO A 246 -24.77 5.37 -7.86
CA PRO A 246 -25.73 4.51 -7.19
C PRO A 246 -25.73 4.66 -5.65
N GLU A 247 -26.80 4.14 -5.08
CA GLU A 247 -27.20 4.10 -3.68
C GLU A 247 -26.18 3.41 -2.75
N THR A 248 -25.93 3.99 -1.57
CA THR A 248 -25.64 3.22 -0.34
C THR A 248 -26.21 3.88 0.91
N ALA A 249 -27.27 3.25 1.42
CA ALA A 249 -27.50 2.79 2.79
C ALA A 249 -27.11 3.69 4.00
N ASN A 250 -28.17 4.11 4.68
CA ASN A 250 -28.29 4.54 6.07
C ASN A 250 -27.43 3.77 7.10
N SER A 251 -26.84 4.50 8.04
CA SER A 251 -26.76 4.09 9.45
C SER A 251 -26.84 5.31 10.38
N GLY A 252 -28.04 5.52 10.93
CA GLY A 252 -28.29 6.51 11.97
C GLY A 252 -27.86 6.01 13.35
N GLY A 253 -27.34 6.93 14.16
CA GLY A 253 -26.95 6.66 15.55
C GLY A 253 -26.32 7.89 16.18
N GLY A 254 -27.12 8.93 16.44
CA GLY A 254 -26.67 10.14 17.13
C GLY A 254 -26.26 9.83 18.56
N LYS A 255 -24.99 10.05 18.90
CA LYS A 255 -24.53 10.06 20.29
C LYS A 255 -25.05 11.34 20.96
N MET A 256 -26.00 11.19 21.89
CA MET A 256 -26.39 12.28 22.79
C MET A 256 -25.27 12.51 23.80
N GLY A 257 -24.75 13.74 23.86
CA GLY A 257 -23.72 14.15 24.81
C GLY A 257 -23.88 15.62 25.19
N VAL A 258 -23.38 15.98 26.36
CA VAL A 258 -23.32 17.37 26.83
C VAL A 258 -22.00 17.98 26.38
N TYR A 259 -22.07 19.09 25.66
CA TYR A 259 -20.91 19.76 25.06
C TYR A 259 -20.77 21.21 25.57
N ARG A 260 -19.53 21.70 25.57
CA ARG A 260 -19.18 23.11 25.79
C ARG A 260 -18.54 23.68 24.54
N LEU A 261 -18.84 24.94 24.22
CA LEU A 261 -18.20 25.65 23.11
C LEU A 261 -16.75 26.02 23.47
N VAL A 262 -15.81 25.75 22.57
CA VAL A 262 -14.38 26.10 22.71
C VAL A 262 -14.01 27.25 21.78
N ASP A 263 -14.47 27.21 20.53
CA ASP A 263 -14.22 28.24 19.52
C ASP A 263 -15.32 28.21 18.46
N ALA A 264 -15.61 29.35 17.84
CA ALA A 264 -16.61 29.47 16.79
C ALA A 264 -16.17 30.44 15.70
N LYS A 265 -16.35 30.03 14.44
CA LYS A 265 -16.03 30.86 13.27
C LYS A 265 -17.15 30.80 12.25
N VAL A 266 -17.60 31.96 11.78
CA VAL A 266 -18.59 32.06 10.70
C VAL A 266 -17.83 32.11 9.36
N GLY A 267 -18.24 31.28 8.41
CA GLY A 267 -17.69 31.20 7.06
C GLY A 267 -18.78 31.26 6.00
N THR A 268 -18.41 31.64 4.79
CA THR A 268 -19.32 31.58 3.63
C THR A 268 -18.75 30.57 2.65
N SER A 269 -19.56 29.60 2.25
CA SER A 269 -19.16 28.59 1.28
C SER A 269 -19.02 29.21 -0.12
N PRO A 270 -18.24 28.61 -1.03
CA PRO A 270 -18.16 29.06 -2.43
C PRO A 270 -19.52 29.16 -3.15
N GLY A 271 -20.55 28.49 -2.63
CA GLY A 271 -21.95 28.55 -3.11
C GLY A 271 -22.82 29.60 -2.43
N GLY A 272 -22.26 30.53 -1.64
CA GLY A 272 -22.99 31.65 -1.04
C GLY A 272 -23.79 31.35 0.24
N VAL A 273 -23.77 30.09 0.71
CA VAL A 273 -24.43 29.72 1.98
C VAL A 273 -23.49 30.02 3.15
N THR A 274 -23.97 30.80 4.11
CA THR A 274 -23.29 31.09 5.38
C THR A 274 -23.39 29.89 6.32
N PHE A 275 -22.28 29.50 6.92
CA PHE A 275 -22.22 28.43 7.90
C PHE A 275 -21.39 28.87 9.11
N ALA A 276 -21.65 28.28 10.28
CA ALA A 276 -20.81 28.43 11.46
C ALA A 276 -20.06 27.12 11.73
N GLN A 277 -18.74 27.21 11.81
CA GLN A 277 -17.87 26.13 12.26
C GLN A 277 -17.67 26.27 13.77
N LEU A 278 -18.12 25.26 14.52
CA LEU A 278 -18.07 25.21 15.97
C LEU A 278 -17.06 24.16 16.40
N LYS A 279 -16.14 24.53 17.28
CA LYS A 279 -15.26 23.61 17.99
C LYS A 279 -15.87 23.36 19.36
N ILE A 280 -16.36 22.16 19.60
CA ILE A 280 -17.07 21.76 20.82
C ILE A 280 -16.26 20.73 21.58
N ALA A 281 -16.23 20.82 22.91
CA ALA A 281 -15.61 19.82 23.78
C ALA A 281 -16.69 19.05 24.54
N ASN A 282 -16.63 17.72 24.53
CA ASN A 282 -17.51 16.89 25.33
C ASN A 282 -17.13 17.04 26.81
N VAL A 283 -18.10 17.33 27.69
CA VAL A 283 -17.84 17.57 29.12
C VAL A 283 -17.39 16.29 29.84
N ASN A 284 -17.84 15.11 29.39
CA ASN A 284 -17.54 13.83 30.04
C ASN A 284 -16.21 13.22 29.56
N THR A 285 -15.88 13.35 28.28
CA THR A 285 -14.67 12.72 27.70
C THR A 285 -13.52 13.70 27.47
N GLY A 286 -13.78 15.01 27.49
CA GLY A 286 -12.80 16.03 27.14
C GLY A 286 -12.42 16.05 25.64
N GLU A 287 -13.03 15.18 24.82
CA GLU A 287 -12.75 15.11 23.39
C GLU A 287 -13.30 16.34 22.67
N VAL A 288 -12.47 16.91 21.80
CA VAL A 288 -12.81 18.11 21.05
C VAL A 288 -13.19 17.73 19.63
N GLU A 289 -14.39 18.12 19.21
CA GLU A 289 -14.93 17.84 17.88
C GLU A 289 -15.25 19.14 17.14
N VAL A 290 -15.15 19.11 15.81
CA VAL A 290 -15.53 20.21 14.94
C VAL A 290 -16.84 19.86 14.26
N VAL A 291 -17.83 20.75 14.39
CA VAL A 291 -19.16 20.59 13.81
C VAL A 291 -19.54 21.82 13.00
N ILE A 292 -20.44 21.65 12.02
CA ILE A 292 -20.87 22.71 11.12
C ILE A 292 -22.38 22.95 11.27
N ALA A 293 -22.77 24.18 11.55
CA ALA A 293 -24.15 24.65 11.54
C ALA A 293 -24.42 25.37 10.20
N LYS A 294 -25.42 24.89 9.45
CA LYS A 294 -25.77 25.43 8.11
C LYS A 294 -27.21 25.92 8.00
N THR A 295 -28.11 25.51 8.91
CA THR A 295 -29.53 25.89 8.84
C THR A 295 -29.76 27.19 9.61
N PRO A 296 -30.71 28.06 9.18
CA PRO A 296 -31.04 29.29 9.90
C PRO A 296 -31.37 29.04 11.38
N GLU A 297 -32.09 27.97 11.67
CA GLU A 297 -32.43 27.55 13.04
C GLU A 297 -31.19 27.25 13.92
N THR A 298 -30.17 26.61 13.35
CA THR A 298 -28.91 26.33 14.07
C THR A 298 -28.01 27.55 14.19
N MET A 299 -28.12 28.50 13.26
CA MET A 299 -27.42 29.79 13.30
C MET A 299 -28.02 30.72 14.37
N ASP A 300 -29.35 30.74 14.50
CA ASP A 300 -30.04 31.49 15.56
C ASP A 300 -29.77 30.88 16.94
N ALA A 301 -29.79 29.55 17.03
CA ALA A 301 -29.39 28.85 18.26
C ALA A 301 -27.92 29.12 18.61
N PHE A 302 -27.03 29.23 17.62
CA PHE A 302 -25.63 29.63 17.84
C PHE A 302 -25.52 31.05 18.42
N ASN A 303 -26.24 32.02 17.85
CA ASN A 303 -26.24 33.39 18.36
C ASN A 303 -26.78 33.50 19.80
N ALA A 304 -27.57 32.52 20.25
CA ALA A 304 -28.08 32.42 21.62
C ALA A 304 -27.12 31.76 22.62
N ILE A 305 -26.05 31.09 22.16
CA ILE A 305 -25.05 30.46 23.04
C ILE A 305 -24.14 31.54 23.62
N ARG A 306 -24.13 31.69 24.95
CA ARG A 306 -23.10 32.46 25.66
C ARG A 306 -21.86 31.59 25.84
N ASN A 307 -20.68 32.19 25.86
CA ASN A 307 -19.37 31.50 25.82
C ASN A 307 -19.14 30.40 26.88
N ASP A 308 -19.98 30.30 27.93
CA ASP A 308 -19.87 29.30 28.99
C ASP A 308 -21.07 28.34 29.10
N SER A 309 -22.04 28.39 28.19
CA SER A 309 -23.23 27.54 28.27
C SER A 309 -22.93 26.09 27.85
N THR A 310 -23.50 25.12 28.58
CA THR A 310 -23.52 23.71 28.19
C THR A 310 -24.75 23.40 27.36
N PHE A 311 -24.61 22.60 26.31
CA PHE A 311 -25.71 22.30 25.41
C PHE A 311 -25.61 20.88 24.85
N GLU A 312 -26.77 20.32 24.51
CA GLU A 312 -26.88 19.06 23.79
C GLU A 312 -26.94 19.35 22.29
N VAL A 313 -26.13 18.62 21.51
CA VAL A 313 -26.09 18.74 20.05
C VAL A 313 -26.52 17.42 19.44
N ASN A 314 -27.49 17.47 18.54
CA ASN A 314 -27.79 16.36 17.65
C ASN A 314 -27.03 16.55 16.33
N MET A 315 -26.21 15.56 15.96
CA MET A 315 -25.30 15.62 14.82
C MET A 315 -25.65 14.54 13.79
N GLU A 316 -25.56 14.89 12.52
CA GLU A 316 -25.64 13.97 11.39
C GLU A 316 -24.39 14.07 10.54
N ILE A 317 -23.95 12.95 9.95
CA ILE A 317 -22.81 12.95 9.04
C ILE A 317 -23.35 13.13 7.62
N GLU A 318 -22.99 14.24 6.98
CA GLU A 318 -23.36 14.53 5.60
C GLU A 318 -22.08 14.85 4.82
N ASN A 319 -21.77 14.07 3.77
CA ASN A 319 -20.57 14.22 2.95
C ASN A 319 -19.25 14.23 3.76
N GLY A 320 -19.18 13.47 4.85
CA GLY A 320 -18.01 13.40 5.73
C GLY A 320 -17.88 14.54 6.75
N PHE A 321 -18.80 15.51 6.76
CA PHE A 321 -18.86 16.57 7.75
C PHE A 321 -19.91 16.28 8.81
N LYS A 322 -19.60 16.58 10.09
CA LYS A 322 -20.57 16.53 11.19
C LYS A 322 -21.42 17.79 11.16
N ILE A 323 -22.67 17.65 10.74
CA ILE A 323 -23.62 18.74 10.61
C ILE A 323 -24.57 18.75 11.81
N VAL A 324 -24.77 19.93 12.39
CA VAL A 324 -25.69 20.13 13.50
C VAL A 324 -27.12 20.15 12.98
N LYS A 325 -27.99 19.28 13.51
CA LYS A 325 -29.43 19.27 13.22
C LYS A 325 -30.23 20.12 14.21
N SER A 326 -29.88 20.05 15.48
CA SER A 326 -30.56 20.81 16.53
C SER A 326 -29.63 21.00 17.73
N ILE A 327 -29.71 22.18 18.34
CA ILE A 327 -29.02 22.52 19.58
C ILE A 327 -30.08 22.72 20.66
N ARG A 328 -29.93 22.05 21.80
CA ARG A 328 -30.75 22.29 22.99
C ARG A 328 -29.86 22.85 24.09
N LEU A 329 -30.12 24.09 24.48
CA LEU A 329 -29.44 24.73 25.61
C LEU A 329 -29.90 24.06 26.92
N LEU A 330 -28.97 23.59 27.73
CA LEU A 330 -29.23 23.24 29.12
C LEU A 330 -29.00 24.53 29.92
N GLY A 331 -30.06 25.11 30.49
CA GLY A 331 -29.99 26.41 31.16
C GLY A 331 -28.96 26.45 32.30
N ASP A 332 -28.45 27.64 32.59
CA ASP A 332 -27.43 27.92 33.61
C ASP A 332 -27.73 27.19 34.93
N ALA A 333 -26.76 26.40 35.40
CA ALA A 333 -26.74 25.98 36.79
C ALA A 333 -26.49 27.22 37.66
N ALA A 334 -27.50 27.60 38.43
CA ALA A 334 -27.35 28.52 39.57
C ALA A 334 -26.37 27.97 40.60
#